data_AF-A0A0R0M0M9-F1
#
_entry.id   AF-A0A0R0M0M9-F1
#
_cell.length_a   1.000
_cell.length_b   1.000
_cell.length_c   1.000
_cell.angle_alpha   90.00
_cell.angle_beta   90.00
_cell.angle_gamma   90.00
#
_symmetry.space_group_name_H-M   'P 1'
#
loop_
_entity.id
_entity.type
_entity.pdbx_description
1 polymer ?
#
loop_
_entity_poly.entity_id
_entity_poly.type
_entity_poly.pdbx_seq_one_letter_code
_entity_poly.pdbx_strand_id
1 'polypeptide(L)'
;MTKRIKKDSFYDQQSTQQEKSSNEIEFTMNNRYFSNSILEHPNDSKKDHPIKLNRKERKQAKNQEKYEQLLLECPYPSLVEFEDIGCVNPILHNKNKAIPGSIPVPSFWKHKKLQYQPREFHNPFFDEKIQKSRDGFFIFEKNLTKKEIKQQELYPKMSTEFEIDRKTMKRLLKKKPKEIIKDFWESQKGYKNNDFPQFKR
;
A
#
# COMPACT_ATOMS: atom_id res chain seq x y z
N MET A 1 -13.11 -41.93 -26.22
CA MET A 1 -13.71 -40.69 -25.69
C MET A 1 -14.04 -40.88 -24.21
N THR A 2 -13.24 -40.33 -23.29
CA THR A 2 -13.49 -40.44 -21.84
C THR A 2 -13.72 -39.05 -21.26
N LYS A 3 -14.92 -38.84 -20.68
CA LYS A 3 -15.33 -37.58 -20.06
C LYS A 3 -14.69 -37.47 -18.67
N ARG A 4 -13.87 -36.45 -18.43
CA ARG A 4 -13.39 -36.09 -17.09
C ARG A 4 -14.54 -35.40 -16.33
N ILE A 5 -15.00 -36.03 -15.27
CA ILE A 5 -15.91 -35.45 -14.28
C ILE A 5 -15.09 -34.46 -13.45
N LYS A 6 -15.51 -33.19 -13.42
CA LYS A 6 -14.98 -32.20 -12.48
C LYS A 6 -15.61 -32.48 -11.11
N LYS A 7 -14.79 -32.66 -10.08
CA LYS A 7 -15.27 -32.70 -8.69
C LYS A 7 -15.63 -31.29 -8.26
N ASP A 8 -16.85 -31.13 -7.77
CA ASP A 8 -17.40 -29.88 -7.27
C ASP A 8 -16.65 -29.37 -6.04
N SER A 9 -16.29 -28.08 -6.07
CA SER A 9 -15.58 -27.34 -5.02
C SER A 9 -16.53 -26.84 -3.93
N PHE A 10 -17.42 -27.69 -3.43
CA PHE A 10 -18.44 -27.29 -2.45
C PHE A 10 -17.88 -27.18 -1.01
N TYR A 11 -16.76 -27.86 -0.69
CA TYR A 11 -16.22 -27.91 0.68
C TYR A 11 -15.11 -26.88 1.01
N ASP A 12 -14.65 -26.07 0.06
CA ASP A 12 -13.55 -25.11 0.31
C ASP A 12 -14.00 -23.78 0.93
N GLN A 13 -15.31 -23.51 1.01
CA GLN A 13 -15.82 -22.26 1.59
C GLN A 13 -16.06 -22.33 3.10
N GLN A 14 -16.10 -23.51 3.70
CA GLN A 14 -16.31 -23.64 5.16
C GLN A 14 -14.99 -23.60 5.95
N SER A 15 -13.87 -24.05 5.37
CA SER A 15 -12.54 -23.97 6.00
C SER A 15 -12.06 -22.52 6.16
N THR A 16 -12.32 -21.67 5.17
CA THR A 16 -11.90 -20.25 5.17
C THR A 16 -12.76 -19.36 6.08
N GLN A 17 -13.99 -19.76 6.42
CA GLN A 17 -14.78 -19.07 7.44
C GLN A 17 -14.42 -19.53 8.85
N GLN A 18 -14.08 -20.81 9.05
CA GLN A 18 -13.57 -21.29 10.33
C GLN A 18 -12.23 -20.64 10.68
N GLU A 19 -11.26 -20.56 9.78
CA GLU A 19 -9.95 -19.95 10.06
C GLU A 19 -10.01 -18.44 10.34
N LYS A 20 -10.97 -17.71 9.74
CA LYS A 20 -11.18 -16.29 10.08
C LYS A 20 -11.84 -16.12 11.45
N SER A 21 -12.80 -16.99 11.78
CA SER A 21 -13.43 -16.97 13.11
C SER A 21 -12.45 -17.38 14.22
N SER A 22 -11.57 -18.36 13.97
CA SER A 22 -10.56 -18.80 14.94
C SER A 22 -9.54 -17.71 15.26
N ASN A 23 -9.09 -16.94 14.25
CA ASN A 23 -8.12 -15.85 14.45
C ASN A 23 -8.74 -14.64 15.17
N GLU A 24 -10.02 -14.32 14.93
CA GLU A 24 -10.72 -13.26 15.68
C GLU A 24 -11.08 -13.69 17.11
N ILE A 25 -11.35 -14.99 17.32
CA ILE A 25 -11.58 -15.57 18.65
C ILE A 25 -10.27 -15.63 19.44
N GLU A 26 -9.12 -15.96 18.84
CA GLU A 26 -7.81 -15.92 19.53
C GLU A 26 -7.39 -14.49 19.89
N PHE A 27 -7.71 -13.49 19.06
CA PHE A 27 -7.45 -12.08 19.36
C PHE A 27 -8.33 -11.54 20.50
N THR A 28 -9.60 -11.97 20.57
CA THR A 28 -10.51 -11.56 21.65
C THR A 28 -10.32 -12.35 22.95
N MET A 29 -9.86 -13.61 22.88
CA MET A 29 -9.50 -14.43 24.04
C MET A 29 -8.27 -13.85 24.75
N ASN A 30 -7.23 -13.43 24.02
CA ASN A 30 -6.02 -12.86 24.64
C ASN A 30 -6.28 -11.55 25.41
N ASN A 31 -7.25 -10.73 24.98
CA ASN A 31 -7.65 -9.53 25.73
C ASN A 31 -8.47 -9.83 26.99
N ARG A 32 -9.25 -10.91 27.02
CA ARG A 32 -10.00 -11.32 28.23
C ARG A 32 -9.12 -11.94 29.31
N TYR A 33 -8.02 -12.59 28.93
CA TYR A 33 -7.07 -13.13 29.91
C TYR A 33 -6.24 -12.04 30.60
N PHE A 34 -6.12 -10.85 30.01
CA PHE A 34 -5.45 -9.72 30.66
C PHE A 34 -6.37 -8.92 31.59
N SER A 35 -7.68 -8.88 31.32
CA SER A 35 -8.65 -8.18 32.19
C SER A 35 -9.02 -8.94 33.46
N ASN A 36 -8.86 -10.27 33.48
CA ASN A 36 -9.23 -11.09 34.64
C ASN A 36 -8.11 -11.26 35.67
N SER A 37 -6.86 -10.86 35.37
CA SER A 37 -5.74 -10.99 36.32
C SER A 37 -5.70 -9.90 37.40
N ILE A 38 -6.69 -8.99 37.44
CA ILE A 38 -6.73 -7.86 38.39
C ILE A 38 -7.76 -8.08 39.51
N LEU A 39 -8.57 -9.14 39.47
CA LEU A 39 -9.69 -9.34 40.39
C LEU A 39 -9.83 -10.79 40.89
N GLU A 40 -8.80 -11.37 41.52
CA GLU A 40 -9.00 -12.51 42.44
C GLU A 40 -8.13 -12.41 43.71
N HIS A 41 -8.77 -12.80 44.82
CA HIS A 41 -8.38 -12.66 46.22
C HIS A 41 -7.26 -13.63 46.69
N PRO A 42 -6.67 -13.43 47.89
CA PRO A 42 -5.39 -13.98 48.27
C PRO A 42 -5.53 -15.40 48.81
N ASN A 43 -4.73 -16.32 48.30
CA ASN A 43 -4.12 -17.43 49.03
C ASN A 43 -3.48 -18.38 48.01
N ASP A 44 -2.20 -18.15 47.72
CA ASP A 44 -1.29 -19.26 47.45
C ASP A 44 0.14 -18.82 47.73
N SER A 45 0.67 -19.34 48.82
CA SER A 45 2.04 -19.18 49.26
C SER A 45 2.98 -19.99 48.37
N LYS A 46 3.23 -19.52 47.15
CA LYS A 46 4.44 -19.85 46.42
C LYS A 46 5.17 -18.54 46.18
N LYS A 47 6.38 -18.44 46.72
CA LYS A 47 7.28 -17.32 46.46
C LYS A 47 7.63 -17.36 44.98
N ASP A 48 6.77 -16.79 44.16
CA ASP A 48 7.11 -16.41 42.80
C ASP A 48 8.26 -15.43 42.92
N HIS A 49 9.46 -15.89 42.60
CA HIS A 49 10.55 -14.97 42.34
C HIS A 49 10.03 -14.04 41.25
N PRO A 50 9.93 -12.72 41.50
CA PRO A 50 9.44 -11.81 40.48
C PRO A 50 10.40 -11.96 39.31
N ILE A 51 9.91 -12.51 38.20
CA ILE A 51 10.64 -12.54 36.95
C ILE A 51 10.92 -11.08 36.67
N LYS A 52 12.16 -10.65 36.93
CA LYS A 52 12.57 -9.26 36.77
C LYS A 52 12.54 -8.99 35.27
N LEU A 53 11.38 -8.56 34.80
CA LEU A 53 11.19 -8.12 33.43
C LEU A 53 12.32 -7.17 33.06
N ASN A 54 12.84 -7.35 31.86
CA ASN A 54 13.93 -6.51 31.37
C ASN A 54 13.48 -5.04 31.41
N ARG A 55 14.41 -4.09 31.59
CA ARG A 55 14.10 -2.65 31.62
C ARG A 55 13.30 -2.21 30.40
N LYS A 56 13.58 -2.79 29.22
CA LYS A 56 12.87 -2.52 27.97
C LYS A 56 11.41 -2.98 28.05
N GLU A 57 11.17 -4.20 28.51
CA GLU A 57 9.83 -4.79 28.66
C GLU A 57 9.00 -4.01 29.67
N ARG A 58 9.58 -3.64 30.81
CA ARG A 58 8.92 -2.79 31.81
C ARG A 58 8.49 -1.44 31.24
N LYS A 59 9.34 -0.82 30.42
CA LYS A 59 9.01 0.45 29.76
C LYS A 59 7.88 0.27 28.75
N GLN A 60 7.90 -0.82 27.98
CA GLN A 60 6.85 -1.12 27.01
C GLN A 60 5.51 -1.35 27.70
N ALA A 61 5.47 -2.17 28.76
CA ALA A 61 4.26 -2.42 29.55
C ALA A 61 3.69 -1.11 30.13
N LYS A 62 4.53 -0.24 30.70
CA LYS A 62 4.09 1.06 31.23
C LYS A 62 3.53 1.99 30.15
N ASN A 63 4.10 1.97 28.94
CA ASN A 63 3.57 2.75 27.83
C ASN A 63 2.24 2.17 27.34
N GLN A 64 2.12 0.84 27.28
CA GLN A 64 0.88 0.18 26.90
C GLN A 64 -0.25 0.50 27.88
N GLU A 65 0.01 0.47 29.18
CA GLU A 65 -0.95 0.86 30.22
C GLU A 65 -1.42 2.31 30.03
N LYS A 66 -0.49 3.24 29.76
CA LYS A 66 -0.84 4.65 29.47
C LYS A 66 -1.67 4.81 28.21
N TYR A 67 -1.40 4.02 27.18
CA TYR A 67 -2.18 4.03 25.94
C TYR A 67 -3.62 3.61 26.21
N GLU A 68 -3.81 2.53 26.96
CA GLU A 68 -5.13 2.01 27.33
C GLU A 68 -5.91 2.98 28.20
N GLN A 69 -5.24 3.62 29.18
CA GLN A 69 -5.85 4.71 29.96
C GLN A 69 -6.28 5.87 29.06
N LEU A 70 -5.43 6.27 28.12
CA LEU A 70 -5.75 7.37 27.20
C LEU A 70 -6.94 7.06 26.28
N LEU A 71 -7.12 5.81 25.87
CA LEU A 71 -8.29 5.36 25.10
C LEU A 71 -9.58 5.51 25.91
N LEU A 72 -9.55 5.31 27.22
CA LEU A 72 -10.71 5.47 28.09
C LEU A 72 -11.06 6.94 28.35
N GLU A 73 -10.04 7.80 28.43
CA GLU A 73 -10.20 9.22 28.75
C GLU A 73 -10.52 10.10 27.53
N CYS A 74 -10.07 9.71 26.33
CA CYS A 74 -10.25 10.51 25.12
C CYS A 74 -11.69 10.48 24.59
N PRO A 75 -12.22 11.63 24.11
CA PRO A 75 -13.57 11.68 23.53
C PRO A 75 -13.68 10.90 22.21
N TYR A 76 -12.59 10.77 21.45
CA TYR A 76 -12.55 10.07 20.16
C TYR A 76 -11.49 8.95 20.17
N PRO A 77 -11.75 7.81 20.82
CA PRO A 77 -10.74 6.76 21.03
C PRO A 77 -10.21 6.15 19.72
N SER A 78 -11.02 6.13 18.66
CA SER A 78 -10.62 5.60 17.34
C SER A 78 -9.52 6.41 16.65
N LEU A 79 -9.25 7.64 17.10
CA LEU A 79 -8.24 8.54 16.54
C LEU A 79 -6.93 8.58 17.35
N VAL A 80 -6.89 7.87 18.47
CA VAL A 80 -5.71 7.82 19.34
C VAL A 80 -4.68 6.86 18.73
N GLU A 81 -3.45 7.34 18.57
CA GLU A 81 -2.31 6.53 18.15
C GLU A 81 -1.33 6.33 19.31
N PHE A 82 -0.52 5.28 19.26
CA PHE A 82 0.44 4.97 20.34
C PHE A 82 1.45 6.11 20.57
N GLU A 83 1.77 6.88 19.54
CA GLU A 83 2.67 8.03 19.63
C GLU A 83 2.07 9.20 20.43
N ASP A 84 0.73 9.26 20.57
CA ASP A 84 0.05 10.36 21.27
C ASP A 84 0.34 10.36 22.78
N ILE A 85 0.78 9.23 23.35
CA ILE A 85 1.19 9.11 24.76
C ILE A 85 2.34 10.07 25.10
N GLY A 86 3.17 10.41 24.11
CA GLY A 86 4.27 11.37 24.26
C GLY A 86 3.86 12.84 24.13
N CYS A 87 2.59 13.13 23.83
CA CYS A 87 2.10 14.50 23.67
C CYS A 87 1.98 15.21 25.03
N VAL A 88 2.24 16.52 25.04
CA VAL A 88 2.09 17.35 26.26
C VAL A 88 0.63 17.39 26.73
N ASN A 89 -0.33 17.40 25.80
CA ASN A 89 -1.76 17.35 26.11
C ASN A 89 -2.50 16.44 25.11
N PRO A 90 -2.58 15.13 25.40
CA PRO A 90 -3.10 14.16 24.44
C PRO A 90 -4.62 14.28 24.23
N ILE A 91 -5.38 14.71 25.25
CA ILE A 91 -6.83 14.92 25.14
C ILE A 91 -7.14 16.09 24.20
N LEU A 92 -6.43 17.22 24.33
CA LEU A 92 -6.60 18.35 23.42
C LEU A 92 -6.17 17.98 21.99
N HIS A 93 -5.08 17.22 21.86
CA HIS A 93 -4.63 16.74 20.56
C HIS A 93 -5.67 15.84 19.88
N ASN A 94 -6.29 14.93 20.63
CA ASN A 94 -7.38 14.08 20.16
C ASN A 94 -8.59 14.89 19.67
N LYS A 95 -8.98 15.95 20.41
CA LYS A 95 -10.02 16.88 19.97
C LYS A 95 -9.67 17.59 18.67
N ASN A 96 -8.41 18.00 18.49
CA ASN A 96 -7.96 18.65 17.27
C ASN A 96 -7.95 17.70 16.06
N LYS A 97 -7.58 16.42 16.25
CA LYS A 97 -7.69 15.38 15.21
C LYS A 97 -9.12 15.13 14.75
N ALA A 98 -10.10 15.37 15.63
CA ALA A 98 -11.51 15.13 15.36
C ALA A 98 -12.22 16.33 14.69
N ILE A 99 -11.54 17.46 14.47
CA ILE A 99 -12.16 18.64 13.85
C ILE A 99 -12.60 18.28 12.42
N PRO A 100 -13.88 18.52 12.05
CA PRO A 100 -14.35 18.28 10.69
C PRO A 100 -13.51 19.04 9.65
N GLY A 101 -13.08 18.33 8.61
CA GLY A 101 -12.22 18.89 7.56
C GLY A 101 -10.73 18.98 7.92
N SER A 102 -10.33 18.55 9.12
CA SER A 102 -8.92 18.36 9.43
C SER A 102 -8.31 17.23 8.60
N ILE A 103 -7.07 17.41 8.19
CA ILE A 103 -6.31 16.42 7.42
C ILE A 103 -5.27 15.82 8.38
N PRO A 104 -5.25 14.49 8.59
CA PRO A 104 -4.27 13.87 9.47
C PRO A 104 -2.86 14.02 8.90
N VAL A 105 -1.87 14.02 9.79
CA VAL A 105 -0.47 14.03 9.38
C VAL A 105 -0.17 12.74 8.59
N PRO A 106 0.43 12.82 7.39
CA PRO A 106 0.70 11.63 6.58
C PRO A 106 1.60 10.63 7.31
N SER A 107 1.19 9.36 7.36
CA SER A 107 1.83 8.29 8.15
C SER A 107 3.34 8.13 7.94
N PHE A 108 3.87 8.55 6.79
CA PHE A 108 5.30 8.46 6.49
C PHE A 108 6.19 9.33 7.38
N TRP A 109 5.63 10.28 8.15
CA TRP A 109 6.40 11.07 9.13
C TRP A 109 7.12 10.19 10.16
N LYS A 110 6.57 9.00 10.46
CA LYS A 110 7.14 8.01 11.38
C LYS A 110 8.34 7.27 10.78
N HIS A 111 8.50 7.30 9.46
CA HIS A 111 9.55 6.58 8.76
C HIS A 111 10.82 7.44 8.62
N LYS A 112 11.97 6.87 9.00
CA LYS A 112 13.28 7.54 8.85
C LYS A 112 13.71 7.76 7.40
N LYS A 113 13.12 7.03 6.45
CA LYS A 113 13.42 7.12 5.02
C LYS A 113 12.21 7.70 4.30
N LEU A 114 12.43 8.75 3.51
CA LEU A 114 11.44 9.24 2.55
C LEU A 114 11.16 8.11 1.57
N GLN A 115 9.99 7.48 1.68
CA GLN A 115 9.54 6.45 0.73
C GLN A 115 9.06 7.14 -0.56
N TYR A 116 9.97 7.78 -1.28
CA TYR A 116 9.78 7.94 -2.72
C TYR A 116 10.16 6.59 -3.33
N GLN A 117 9.28 5.60 -3.20
CA GLN A 117 9.41 4.43 -4.05
C GLN A 117 9.23 4.94 -5.48
N PRO A 118 10.20 4.72 -6.38
CA PRO A 118 9.99 5.02 -7.79
C PRO A 118 8.82 4.14 -8.23
N ARG A 119 7.63 4.74 -8.34
CA ARG A 119 6.53 4.06 -9.02
C ARG A 119 7.00 3.90 -10.45
N GLU A 120 6.89 2.70 -10.98
CA GLU A 120 7.12 2.47 -12.40
C GLU A 120 6.22 3.44 -13.17
N PHE A 121 6.84 4.36 -13.91
CA PHE A 121 6.11 5.34 -14.67
C PHE A 121 5.43 4.61 -15.83
N HIS A 122 4.11 4.42 -15.72
CA HIS A 122 3.31 3.95 -16.83
C HIS A 122 2.75 5.17 -17.58
N ASN A 123 3.12 5.33 -18.85
CA ASN A 123 2.60 6.42 -19.67
C ASN A 123 1.13 6.14 -20.02
N PRO A 124 0.15 6.92 -19.51
CA PRO A 124 -1.27 6.70 -19.79
C PRO A 124 -1.67 7.06 -21.22
N PHE A 125 -0.83 7.78 -21.96
CA PHE A 125 -1.09 8.21 -23.33
C PHE A 125 -0.59 7.20 -24.37
N PHE A 126 -0.67 5.91 -24.03
CA PHE A 126 -0.11 4.83 -24.83
C PHE A 126 -0.91 4.61 -26.11
N ASP A 127 -0.53 5.30 -27.19
CA ASP A 127 -0.89 4.89 -28.53
C ASP A 127 0.20 3.94 -29.04
N GLU A 128 -0.14 2.65 -29.17
CA GLU A 128 0.78 1.61 -29.63
C GLU A 128 1.51 1.98 -30.92
N LYS A 129 0.84 2.73 -31.82
CA LYS A 129 1.46 3.14 -33.09
C LYS A 129 2.57 4.17 -32.88
N ILE A 130 2.39 5.09 -31.95
CA ILE A 130 3.38 6.11 -31.62
C ILE A 130 4.55 5.46 -30.88
N GLN A 131 4.26 4.54 -29.97
CA GLN A 131 5.30 3.81 -29.26
C GLN A 131 6.15 2.97 -30.24
N LYS A 132 5.53 2.23 -31.16
CA LYS A 132 6.25 1.46 -32.19
C LYS A 132 7.12 2.33 -33.09
N SER A 133 6.62 3.49 -33.54
CA SER A 133 7.42 4.44 -34.32
C SER A 133 8.63 4.94 -33.52
N ARG A 134 8.42 5.35 -32.26
CA ARG A 134 9.46 5.83 -31.36
C ARG A 134 10.51 4.76 -31.06
N ASP A 135 10.10 3.52 -30.76
CA ASP A 135 11.01 2.41 -30.49
C ASP A 135 11.80 2.02 -31.75
N GLY A 136 11.15 2.03 -32.92
CA GLY A 136 11.80 1.84 -34.21
C GLY A 136 12.88 2.90 -34.48
N PHE A 137 12.58 4.17 -34.18
CA PHE A 137 13.55 5.27 -34.32
C PHE A 137 14.77 5.07 -33.41
N PHE A 138 14.58 4.69 -32.14
CA PHE A 138 15.70 4.44 -31.23
C PHE A 138 16.56 3.25 -31.66
N ILE A 139 15.95 2.20 -32.22
CA ILE A 139 16.69 1.06 -32.76
C ILE A 139 17.51 1.50 -33.98
N PHE A 140 16.90 2.28 -34.88
CA PHE A 140 17.58 2.85 -36.04
C PHE A 140 18.78 3.72 -35.62
N GLU A 141 18.58 4.64 -34.68
CA GLU A 141 19.62 5.54 -34.18
C GLU A 141 20.79 4.78 -33.54
N LYS A 142 20.50 3.74 -32.76
CA LYS A 142 21.54 2.88 -32.14
C LYS A 142 22.38 2.12 -33.16
N ASN A 143 21.81 1.83 -34.34
CA ASN A 143 22.48 1.08 -35.39
C ASN A 143 23.29 1.96 -36.36
N LEU A 144 23.20 3.30 -36.24
CA LEU A 144 23.97 4.21 -37.09
C LEU A 144 25.45 4.25 -36.69
N THR A 145 26.32 4.24 -37.69
CA THR A 145 27.75 4.46 -37.49
C THR A 145 28.05 5.95 -37.29
N LYS A 146 29.18 6.26 -36.62
CA LYS A 146 29.63 7.66 -36.42
C LYS A 146 29.78 8.45 -37.73
N LYS A 147 30.10 7.77 -38.84
CA LYS A 147 30.21 8.41 -40.17
C LYS A 147 28.83 8.81 -40.70
N GLU A 148 27.84 7.92 -40.56
CA GLU A 148 26.46 8.17 -40.99
C GLU A 148 25.80 9.24 -40.13
N ILE A 149 26.06 9.28 -38.82
CA ILE A 149 25.59 10.34 -37.93
C ILE A 149 26.09 11.71 -38.43
N LYS A 150 27.42 11.86 -38.64
CA LYS A 150 27.99 13.10 -39.18
C LYS A 150 27.41 13.47 -40.54
N GLN A 151 27.18 12.48 -41.39
CA GLN A 151 26.57 12.72 -42.70
C GLN A 151 25.11 13.19 -42.57
N GLN A 152 24.34 12.65 -41.64
CA GLN A 152 22.96 13.07 -41.38
C GLN A 152 22.90 14.44 -40.67
N GLU A 153 23.90 14.81 -39.87
CA GLU A 153 24.03 16.18 -39.33
C GLU A 153 24.26 17.21 -40.45
N LEU A 154 25.10 16.88 -41.43
CA LEU A 154 25.37 17.73 -42.59
C LEU A 154 24.22 17.74 -43.61
N TYR A 155 23.57 16.59 -43.80
CA TYR A 155 22.52 16.37 -44.80
C TYR A 155 21.39 15.53 -44.20
N PRO A 156 20.46 16.14 -43.44
CA PRO A 156 19.39 15.43 -42.78
C PRO A 156 18.45 14.78 -43.81
N LYS A 157 18.18 13.48 -43.62
CA LYS A 157 17.21 12.74 -44.43
C LYS A 157 15.85 12.82 -43.76
N MET A 158 14.91 13.49 -44.41
CA MET A 158 13.51 13.52 -43.99
C MET A 158 12.83 12.24 -44.46
N SER A 159 12.96 11.14 -43.71
CA SER A 159 12.25 9.90 -44.02
C SER A 159 10.83 9.92 -43.46
N THR A 160 9.91 9.26 -44.17
CA THR A 160 8.53 9.05 -43.72
C THR A 160 8.37 7.78 -42.87
N GLU A 161 9.46 7.03 -42.66
CA GLU A 161 9.48 5.70 -42.02
C GLU A 161 8.98 5.72 -40.58
N PHE A 162 9.22 6.82 -39.87
CA PHE A 162 8.77 7.04 -38.49
C PHE A 162 7.65 8.08 -38.38
N GLU A 163 7.06 8.48 -39.52
CA GLU A 163 6.02 9.50 -39.53
C GLU A 163 4.74 8.99 -38.84
N ILE A 164 4.16 9.81 -37.97
CA ILE A 164 2.90 9.51 -37.31
C ILE A 164 1.76 10.03 -38.18
N ASP A 165 0.83 9.14 -38.55
CA ASP A 165 -0.36 9.49 -39.32
C ASP A 165 -1.10 10.71 -38.74
N ARG A 166 -1.41 11.70 -39.59
CA ARG A 166 -2.18 12.89 -39.21
C ARG A 166 -3.53 12.55 -38.54
N LYS A 167 -4.15 11.43 -38.93
CA LYS A 167 -5.40 10.94 -38.31
C LYS A 167 -5.18 10.54 -36.85
N THR A 168 -4.08 9.86 -36.56
CA THR A 168 -3.66 9.44 -35.21
C THR A 168 -3.39 10.66 -34.33
N MET A 169 -2.67 11.66 -34.84
CA MET A 169 -2.45 12.92 -34.12
C MET A 169 -3.74 13.68 -33.84
N LYS A 170 -4.65 13.79 -34.82
CA LYS A 170 -5.97 14.42 -34.61
C LYS A 170 -6.80 13.70 -33.55
N ARG A 171 -6.69 12.37 -33.44
CA ARG A 171 -7.37 11.59 -32.40
C ARG A 171 -6.85 11.93 -31.01
N LEU A 172 -5.52 12.04 -30.84
CA LEU A 172 -4.93 12.44 -29.56
C LEU A 172 -5.38 13.83 -29.11
N LEU A 173 -5.40 14.79 -30.05
CA LEU A 173 -5.81 16.17 -29.76
C LEU A 173 -7.31 16.30 -29.44
N LYS A 174 -8.14 15.35 -29.90
CA LYS A 174 -9.58 15.35 -29.67
C LYS A 174 -10.02 14.59 -28.42
N LYS A 175 -9.14 13.79 -27.79
CA LYS A 175 -9.48 13.07 -26.55
C LYS A 175 -9.77 14.08 -25.44
N LYS A 176 -10.92 13.94 -24.78
CA LYS A 176 -11.27 14.84 -23.67
C LYS A 176 -10.49 14.44 -22.40
N PRO A 177 -10.20 15.39 -21.49
CA PRO A 177 -9.50 15.10 -20.23
C PRO A 177 -10.15 13.98 -19.40
N LYS A 178 -11.48 13.89 -19.45
CA LYS A 178 -12.26 12.86 -18.74
C LYS A 178 -12.07 11.45 -19.31
N GLU A 179 -11.87 11.34 -20.62
CA GLU A 179 -11.60 10.07 -21.31
C GLU A 179 -10.17 9.61 -21.04
N ILE A 180 -9.21 10.55 -20.98
CA ILE A 180 -7.82 10.29 -20.58
C ILE A 180 -7.76 9.70 -19.17
N ILE A 181 -8.52 10.26 -18.22
CA ILE A 181 -8.59 9.75 -16.86
C ILE A 181 -9.21 8.34 -16.84
N LYS A 182 -10.25 8.10 -17.65
CA LYS A 182 -10.90 6.78 -17.75
C LYS A 182 -9.94 5.72 -18.32
N ASP A 183 -9.27 6.03 -19.43
CA ASP A 183 -8.26 5.16 -20.07
C ASP A 183 -7.11 4.84 -19.10
N PHE A 184 -6.65 5.82 -18.31
CA PHE A 184 -5.64 5.61 -17.27
C PHE A 184 -6.11 4.62 -16.20
N TRP A 185 -7.31 4.84 -15.63
CA TRP A 185 -7.84 3.92 -14.62
C TRP A 185 -8.13 2.53 -15.19
N GLU A 186 -8.49 2.41 -16.47
CA GLU A 186 -8.67 1.13 -17.15
C GLU A 186 -7.34 0.42 -17.40
N SER A 187 -6.27 1.12 -17.79
CA SER A 187 -4.94 0.52 -17.93
C SER A 187 -4.39 0.02 -16.59
N GLN A 188 -4.65 0.75 -15.49
CA GLN A 188 -4.28 0.33 -14.13
C GLN A 188 -5.07 -0.90 -13.62
N LYS A 189 -6.27 -1.17 -14.15
CA LYS A 189 -7.04 -2.37 -13.78
C LYS A 189 -6.43 -3.67 -14.31
N GLY A 190 -5.71 -3.62 -15.43
CA GLY A 190 -5.00 -4.78 -16.00
C GLY A 190 -3.84 -5.28 -15.13
N TYR A 191 -3.27 -4.43 -14.28
CA TYR A 191 -2.12 -4.75 -13.43
C TYR A 191 -2.50 -5.31 -12.05
N LYS A 192 -3.79 -5.31 -11.67
CA LYS A 192 -4.21 -5.82 -10.36
C LYS A 192 -4.16 -7.35 -10.24
N ASN A 193 -3.98 -8.07 -11.35
CA ASN A 193 -4.17 -9.52 -11.34
C ASN A 193 -2.91 -10.37 -11.24
N ASN A 194 -1.67 -9.86 -11.32
CA ASN A 194 -0.50 -10.76 -11.30
C ASN A 194 0.74 -10.42 -10.45
N ASP A 195 1.07 -9.19 -10.03
CA ASP A 195 2.41 -8.96 -9.44
C ASP A 195 2.44 -8.02 -8.22
N PHE A 196 1.57 -8.23 -7.23
CA PHE A 196 1.89 -7.75 -5.88
C PHE A 196 2.58 -8.88 -5.12
N PRO A 197 3.88 -8.78 -4.76
CA PRO A 197 4.47 -9.71 -3.83
C PRO A 197 3.67 -9.60 -2.53
N GLN A 198 2.98 -10.68 -2.17
CA GLN A 198 2.34 -10.77 -0.87
C GLN A 198 3.46 -10.75 0.16
N PHE A 199 3.64 -9.60 0.82
CA PHE A 199 4.46 -9.52 2.01
C PHE A 199 3.78 -10.38 3.08
N LYS A 200 4.30 -11.60 3.27
CA LYS A 200 4.07 -12.38 4.48
C LYS A 200 4.56 -11.52 5.66
N ARG A 201 3.64 -11.25 6.59
CA ARG A 201 3.97 -10.66 7.89
C ARG A 201 4.80 -11.63 8.72
#